data_AF-Q89P94-F1
#
_entry.id   AF-Q89P94-F1
#
_cell.length_a   1.000
_cell.length_b   1.000
_cell.length_c   1.000
_cell.angle_alpha   90.00
_cell.angle_beta   90.00
_cell.angle_gamma   90.00
#
_symmetry.space_group_name_H-M   'P 1'
#
loop_
_entity.id
_entity.type
_entity.pdbx_description
1 polymer ?
#
loop_
_entity_poly.entity_id
_entity_poly.type
_entity_poly.pdbx_seq_one_letter_code
_entity_poly.pdbx_strand_id
1 'polypeptide(L)'
;MFLSLLEPGELSGGGSVAELSVRALCSNRHLTEHLPVGQGGADFRLLDDTSLDLMCVAGPTPPREPVVAQLRSRSEIANSGIVSWRLINMLSLNYLGLVERGGGKNAGALREMLALFADQFDDATERKIRGVRSIESRPVVRRVRERTGSGAARGLEITVTLDEKAFEGSGVFLLGAILERFFADYSGFNTFTQTVISTPERGEIMRWPPRMGTRRPL
;
A
#
# COMPACT_ATOMS: atom_id res chain seq x y z
N MET A 1 -19.30 -3.22 15.05
CA MET A 1 -19.93 -1.89 14.84
C MET A 1 -20.17 -1.31 16.22
N PHE A 2 -19.78 -0.06 16.45
CA PHE A 2 -20.04 0.64 17.70
C PHE A 2 -20.84 1.88 17.36
N LEU A 3 -22.01 2.04 17.97
CA LEU A 3 -22.85 3.22 17.83
C LEU A 3 -22.77 3.98 19.16
N SER A 4 -22.34 5.24 19.11
CA SER A 4 -22.33 6.14 20.25
C SER A 4 -23.28 7.28 19.97
N LEU A 5 -24.30 7.43 20.81
CA LEU A 5 -25.19 8.58 20.79
C LEU A 5 -24.68 9.56 21.84
N LEU A 6 -24.37 10.79 21.43
CA LEU A 6 -24.03 11.87 22.33
C LEU A 6 -25.12 12.93 22.20
N GLU A 7 -25.84 13.16 23.28
CA GLU A 7 -26.74 14.31 23.41
C GLU A 7 -25.93 15.46 24.02
N PRO A 8 -25.68 16.56 23.30
CA PRO A 8 -24.99 17.71 23.89
C PRO A 8 -25.85 18.26 25.04
N GLY A 9 -25.24 18.41 26.21
CA GLY A 9 -25.92 18.90 27.40
C GLY A 9 -26.49 20.30 27.18
N GLU A 10 -27.79 20.42 27.49
CA GLU A 10 -28.64 21.62 27.46
C GLU A 10 -29.25 22.03 26.11
N LEU A 11 -30.44 21.48 25.84
CA LEU A 11 -31.60 22.31 25.51
C LEU A 11 -32.84 21.70 26.18
N SER A 12 -33.34 22.38 27.21
CA SER A 12 -34.64 22.14 27.81
C SER A 12 -35.73 22.19 26.73
N GLY A 13 -36.10 21.05 26.15
CA GLY A 13 -37.02 21.03 25.02
C GLY A 13 -37.24 19.68 24.33
N GLY A 14 -37.82 18.71 25.04
CA GLY A 14 -39.02 18.03 24.55
C GLY A 14 -38.94 16.85 23.58
N GLY A 15 -37.80 16.18 23.35
CA GLY A 15 -37.82 14.92 22.61
C GLY A 15 -36.56 14.09 22.76
N SER A 16 -36.63 13.03 23.58
CA SER A 16 -35.58 12.00 23.56
C SER A 16 -35.61 11.27 22.21
N VAL A 17 -34.43 10.89 21.70
CA VAL A 17 -34.33 10.09 20.47
C VAL A 17 -35.11 8.78 20.66
N ALA A 18 -36.24 8.63 19.96
CA ALA A 18 -37.13 7.49 20.10
C ALA A 18 -36.80 6.33 19.16
N GLU A 19 -36.18 6.62 18.00
CA GLU A 19 -35.85 5.62 16.99
C GLU A 19 -34.56 5.98 16.25
N LEU A 20 -33.74 4.97 15.94
CA LEU A 20 -32.56 5.08 15.10
C LEU A 20 -32.64 4.03 13.99
N SER A 21 -32.78 4.49 12.73
CA SER A 21 -32.68 3.62 11.56
C SER A 21 -31.26 3.62 11.02
N VAL A 22 -30.67 2.43 10.85
CA VAL A 22 -29.28 2.25 10.42
C VAL A 22 -29.24 1.38 9.18
N ARG A 23 -28.63 1.91 8.11
CA ARG A 23 -28.25 1.13 6.92
C ARG A 23 -26.75 0.90 6.93
N ALA A 24 -26.33 -0.36 6.99
CA ALA A 24 -24.91 -0.74 7.04
C ALA A 24 -24.56 -1.76 5.95
N LEU A 25 -23.31 -1.70 5.48
CA LEU A 25 -22.70 -2.74 4.67
C LEU A 25 -21.95 -3.69 5.61
N CYS A 26 -22.27 -4.99 5.53
CA CYS A 26 -21.72 -6.03 6.39
C CYS A 26 -20.93 -7.04 5.56
N SER A 27 -19.98 -7.73 6.19
CA SER A 27 -19.22 -8.84 5.61
C SER A 27 -19.21 -10.02 6.58
N ASN A 28 -19.12 -11.24 6.03
CA ASN A 28 -19.22 -12.49 6.78
C ASN A 28 -17.89 -12.93 7.43
N ARG A 29 -16.83 -12.10 7.36
CA ARG A 29 -15.50 -12.34 7.96
C ARG A 29 -14.99 -13.76 7.63
N HIS A 30 -14.71 -14.58 8.66
CA HIS A 30 -14.11 -15.91 8.53
C HIS A 30 -15.02 -16.95 7.88
N LEU A 31 -16.30 -16.66 7.65
CA LEU A 31 -17.20 -17.64 7.01
C LEU A 31 -16.74 -18.02 5.59
N THR A 32 -15.99 -17.15 4.91
CA THR A 32 -15.43 -17.43 3.59
C THR A 32 -14.41 -18.57 3.60
N GLU A 33 -13.77 -18.84 4.75
CA GLU A 33 -12.81 -19.95 4.90
C GLU A 33 -13.49 -21.32 4.92
N HIS A 34 -14.80 -21.36 5.19
CA HIS A 34 -15.60 -22.59 5.22
C HIS A 34 -16.33 -22.88 3.90
N LEU A 35 -16.11 -22.06 2.86
CA LEU A 35 -16.73 -22.30 1.56
C LEU A 35 -16.12 -23.55 0.90
N PRO A 36 -16.93 -24.51 0.43
CA PRO A 36 -16.45 -25.76 -0.20
C PRO A 36 -16.01 -25.53 -1.65
N VAL A 37 -15.11 -24.58 -1.87
CA VAL A 37 -14.60 -24.20 -3.20
C VAL A 37 -13.85 -25.37 -3.83
N GLY A 38 -14.16 -25.67 -5.10
CA GLY A 38 -13.54 -26.71 -5.92
C GLY A 38 -14.05 -28.13 -5.67
N GLN A 39 -15.02 -28.34 -4.76
CA GLN A 39 -15.48 -29.70 -4.39
C GLN A 39 -16.72 -30.18 -5.17
N GLY A 40 -17.47 -29.27 -5.81
CA GLY A 40 -18.81 -29.56 -6.34
C GLY A 40 -19.04 -29.28 -7.82
N GLY A 41 -17.99 -29.00 -8.61
CA GLY A 41 -18.08 -28.66 -10.05
C GLY A 41 -18.57 -27.24 -10.34
N ALA A 42 -19.39 -26.66 -9.47
CA ALA A 42 -19.76 -25.24 -9.47
C ALA A 42 -19.60 -24.67 -8.05
N ASP A 43 -18.89 -23.56 -7.91
CA ASP A 43 -18.63 -22.90 -6.62
C ASP A 43 -19.71 -21.87 -6.28
N PHE A 44 -20.22 -21.17 -7.31
CA PHE A 44 -21.28 -20.18 -7.17
C PHE A 44 -22.30 -20.28 -8.30
N ARG A 45 -23.53 -19.85 -8.01
CA ARG A 45 -24.60 -19.63 -8.98
C ARG A 45 -25.20 -18.25 -8.74
N LEU A 46 -25.68 -17.61 -9.79
CA LEU A 46 -26.39 -16.34 -9.65
C LEU A 46 -27.81 -16.62 -9.11
N LEU A 47 -28.35 -15.66 -8.34
CA LEU A 47 -29.70 -15.78 -7.78
C LEU A 47 -30.77 -15.71 -8.89
N ASP A 48 -30.56 -14.85 -9.88
CA ASP A 48 -31.52 -14.61 -10.96
C ASP A 48 -31.35 -15.56 -12.16
N ASP A 49 -30.20 -16.23 -12.26
CA ASP A 49 -29.91 -17.19 -13.33
C ASP A 49 -29.02 -18.34 -12.82
N THR A 50 -29.62 -19.52 -12.70
CA THR A 50 -28.94 -20.72 -12.22
C THR A 50 -28.39 -21.59 -13.34
N SER A 51 -28.54 -21.19 -14.60
CA SER A 51 -28.02 -21.92 -15.76
C SER A 51 -26.51 -21.78 -15.94
N LEU A 52 -25.92 -20.76 -15.31
CA LEU A 52 -24.49 -20.48 -15.35
C LEU A 52 -23.84 -20.93 -14.04
N ASP A 53 -22.99 -21.94 -14.15
CA ASP A 53 -22.11 -22.38 -13.08
C ASP A 53 -20.82 -21.54 -13.07
N LEU A 54 -20.48 -20.99 -11.90
CA LEU A 54 -19.27 -20.19 -11.71
C LEU A 54 -18.26 -20.97 -10.88
N MET A 55 -17.00 -21.01 -11.33
CA MET A 55 -15.90 -21.65 -10.64
C MET A 55 -14.82 -20.63 -10.25
N CYS A 56 -14.25 -20.80 -9.06
CA CYS A 56 -13.11 -20.02 -8.60
C CYS A 56 -11.81 -20.50 -9.24
N VAL A 57 -11.14 -19.62 -9.97
CA VAL A 57 -9.75 -19.85 -10.42
C VAL A 57 -8.79 -19.86 -9.22
N ALA A 58 -9.05 -18.98 -8.25
CA ALA A 58 -8.43 -18.97 -6.94
C ALA A 58 -9.53 -18.77 -5.91
N GLY A 59 -9.45 -19.51 -4.80
CA GLY A 59 -10.41 -19.38 -3.70
C GLY A 59 -10.39 -17.99 -3.07
N PRO A 60 -11.40 -17.66 -2.25
CA PRO A 60 -11.44 -16.39 -1.54
C PRO A 60 -10.22 -16.26 -0.63
N THR A 61 -9.63 -15.06 -0.60
CA THR A 61 -8.53 -14.76 0.31
C THR A 61 -9.02 -14.80 1.76
N PRO A 62 -8.18 -15.26 2.72
CA PRO A 62 -8.53 -15.20 4.12
C PRO A 62 -8.78 -13.75 4.55
N PRO A 63 -9.76 -13.49 5.44
CA PRO A 63 -10.00 -12.16 5.97
C PRO A 63 -8.75 -11.65 6.70
N ARG A 64 -8.35 -10.43 6.37
CA ARG A 64 -7.23 -9.75 7.02
C ARG A 64 -7.76 -8.66 7.93
N GLU A 65 -7.22 -8.60 9.15
CA GLU A 65 -7.50 -7.49 10.04
C GLU A 65 -6.93 -6.18 9.47
N PRO A 66 -7.51 -5.01 9.82
CA PRO A 66 -6.93 -3.72 9.46
C PRO A 66 -5.48 -3.59 9.95
N VAL A 67 -4.62 -2.89 9.20
CA VAL A 67 -3.20 -2.67 9.56
C VAL A 67 -3.01 -2.14 10.99
N VAL A 68 -3.91 -1.30 11.47
CA VAL A 68 -3.88 -0.76 12.85
C VAL A 68 -4.28 -1.77 13.93
N ALA A 69 -4.98 -2.84 13.55
CA ALA A 69 -5.47 -3.90 14.42
C ALA A 69 -4.57 -5.16 14.38
N GLN A 70 -3.69 -5.29 13.38
CA GLN A 70 -2.79 -6.44 13.17
C GLN A 70 -1.71 -6.63 14.27
N LEU A 71 -1.82 -6.00 15.45
CA LEU A 71 -0.84 -6.11 16.53
C LEU A 71 -0.99 -7.42 17.33
N ARG A 72 0.08 -8.22 17.33
CA ARG A 72 0.14 -9.63 17.78
C ARG A 72 0.94 -9.92 19.05
N SER A 73 1.22 -8.95 19.93
CA SER A 73 1.89 -9.25 21.22
C SER A 73 1.16 -8.65 22.42
N ARG A 74 0.99 -9.45 23.49
CA ARG A 74 0.47 -9.01 24.81
C ARG A 74 1.23 -7.80 25.39
N SER A 75 2.43 -7.48 24.90
CA SER A 75 3.23 -6.32 25.30
C SER A 75 2.95 -5.03 24.54
N GLU A 76 2.17 -5.05 23.45
CA GLU A 76 2.00 -3.90 22.53
C GLU A 76 0.54 -3.40 22.41
N ILE A 77 -0.34 -3.84 23.31
CA ILE A 77 -1.70 -3.29 23.44
C ILE A 77 -1.66 -1.78 23.81
N ALA A 78 -0.52 -1.28 24.30
CA ALA A 78 -0.25 0.14 24.53
C ALA A 78 0.18 0.94 23.28
N ASN A 79 0.39 0.31 22.11
CA ASN A 79 1.13 0.90 20.98
C ASN A 79 0.34 1.04 19.66
N SER A 80 -1.01 1.03 19.68
CA SER A 80 -1.82 1.40 18.51
C SER A 80 -1.45 2.78 17.93
N GLY A 81 -0.94 3.67 18.79
CA GLY A 81 -0.39 4.98 18.42
C GLY A 81 0.86 4.92 17.52
N ILE A 82 1.72 3.90 17.64
CA ILE A 82 2.97 3.82 16.86
C ILE A 82 2.69 3.52 15.39
N VAL A 83 1.85 2.52 15.09
CA VAL A 83 1.46 2.18 13.71
C VAL A 83 0.69 3.32 13.08
N SER A 84 -0.24 3.92 13.84
CA SER A 84 -0.97 5.11 13.41
C SER A 84 -0.01 6.27 13.09
N TRP A 85 0.98 6.51 13.94
CA TRP A 85 2.02 7.51 13.68
C TRP A 85 2.89 7.19 12.47
N ARG A 86 3.25 5.93 12.24
CA ARG A 86 3.97 5.50 11.04
C ARG A 86 3.16 5.77 9.77
N LEU A 87 1.85 5.49 9.79
CA LEU A 87 0.95 5.82 8.69
C LEU A 87 0.80 7.33 8.49
N ILE A 88 0.70 8.11 9.56
CA ILE A 88 0.68 9.58 9.48
C ILE A 88 2.00 10.13 8.90
N ASN A 89 3.14 9.56 9.31
CA ASN A 89 4.44 9.90 8.75
C ASN A 89 4.53 9.56 7.27
N MET A 90 3.94 8.45 6.81
CA MET A 90 3.82 8.13 5.38
C MET A 90 2.95 9.15 4.64
N LEU A 91 1.86 9.65 5.24
CA LEU A 91 1.04 10.67 4.58
C LEU A 91 1.71 12.05 4.53
N SER A 92 2.66 12.29 5.44
CA SER A 92 3.43 13.51 5.55
C SER A 92 4.53 13.50 4.48
N LEU A 93 4.42 14.39 3.49
CA LEU A 93 5.26 14.47 2.29
C LEU A 93 6.76 14.64 2.61
N ASN A 94 7.44 13.55 2.93
CA ASN A 94 8.86 13.60 3.24
C ASN A 94 9.63 12.51 2.49
N TYR A 95 9.86 12.73 1.20
CA TYR A 95 10.74 11.88 0.39
C TYR A 95 12.19 11.88 0.91
N LEU A 96 12.60 12.91 1.65
CA LEU A 96 13.90 12.95 2.35
C LEU A 96 13.96 11.96 3.52
N GLY A 97 12.80 11.57 4.08
CA GLY A 97 12.71 10.53 5.09
C GLY A 97 12.86 9.12 4.51
N LEU A 98 12.47 8.90 3.25
CA LEU A 98 12.67 7.62 2.55
C LEU A 98 14.11 7.47 2.03
N VAL A 99 14.77 8.60 1.77
CA VAL A 99 16.12 8.64 1.23
C VAL A 99 16.95 9.54 2.14
N GLU A 100 17.38 8.98 3.28
CA GLU A 100 18.26 9.69 4.21
C GLU A 100 19.46 10.27 3.46
N ARG A 101 19.58 11.61 3.49
CA ARG A 101 20.75 12.30 2.97
C ARG A 101 21.91 12.11 3.93
N GLY A 102 22.70 11.08 3.67
CA GLY A 102 24.03 10.90 4.26
C GLY A 102 24.04 9.93 5.43
N GLY A 103 24.78 8.84 5.27
CA GLY A 103 25.23 7.99 6.38
C GLY A 103 24.98 6.50 6.24
N GLY A 104 24.07 6.07 5.36
CA GLY A 104 23.88 4.65 5.07
C GLY A 104 23.08 4.44 3.80
N LYS A 105 23.61 3.62 2.88
CA LYS A 105 22.88 3.08 1.72
C LYS A 105 21.82 2.06 2.15
N ASN A 106 21.11 2.31 3.24
CA ASN A 106 20.22 1.35 3.86
C ASN A 106 18.78 1.70 3.50
N ALA A 107 18.10 0.80 2.80
CA ALA A 107 16.67 0.93 2.51
C ALA A 107 15.77 0.69 3.75
N GLY A 108 16.23 1.07 4.95
CA GLY A 108 15.55 0.81 6.22
C GLY A 108 14.13 1.39 6.25
N ALA A 109 14.00 2.69 6.00
CA ALA A 109 12.71 3.37 5.97
C ALA A 109 11.74 2.79 4.92
N LEU A 110 12.24 2.46 3.72
CA LEU A 110 11.43 1.81 2.69
C LEU A 110 11.00 0.40 3.11
N ARG A 111 11.89 -0.39 3.73
CA ARG A 111 11.56 -1.72 4.23
C ARG A 111 10.53 -1.68 5.35
N GLU A 112 10.68 -0.76 6.30
CA GLU A 112 9.68 -0.54 7.35
C GLU A 112 8.32 -0.14 6.77
N MET A 113 8.31 0.72 5.75
CA MET A 113 7.08 1.11 5.07
C MET A 113 6.44 -0.08 4.34
N LEU A 114 7.21 -0.88 3.60
CA LEU A 114 6.69 -2.08 2.94
C LEU A 114 6.17 -3.11 3.95
N ALA A 115 6.82 -3.24 5.11
CA ALA A 115 6.42 -4.14 6.17
C ALA A 115 5.05 -3.78 6.77
N LEU A 116 4.60 -2.53 6.70
CA LEU A 116 3.24 -2.14 7.12
C LEU A 116 2.13 -2.80 6.29
N PHE A 117 2.44 -3.22 5.05
CA PHE A 117 1.48 -3.82 4.12
C PHE A 117 1.69 -5.33 3.94
N ALA A 118 2.77 -5.88 4.52
CA ALA A 118 3.14 -7.27 4.40
C ALA A 118 2.28 -8.16 5.30
N ASP A 119 2.07 -9.42 4.89
CA ASP A 119 1.74 -10.43 5.89
C ASP A 119 3.00 -10.78 6.66
N GLN A 120 2.92 -10.77 7.98
CA GLN A 120 3.99 -11.27 8.84
C GLN A 120 4.05 -12.80 8.89
N PHE A 121 3.04 -13.52 8.36
CA PHE A 121 3.06 -14.99 8.21
C PHE A 121 3.48 -15.45 6.81
N ASP A 122 3.74 -14.51 5.90
CA ASP A 122 4.23 -14.81 4.57
C ASP A 122 5.74 -14.60 4.49
N ASP A 123 6.49 -15.66 4.80
CA ASP A 123 7.95 -15.70 4.72
C ASP A 123 8.47 -15.29 3.35
N ALA A 124 7.72 -15.55 2.27
CA ALA A 124 8.11 -15.16 0.93
C ALA A 124 8.04 -13.64 0.74
N THR A 125 7.01 -12.99 1.29
CA THR A 125 6.91 -11.53 1.29
C THR A 125 7.96 -10.91 2.19
N GLU A 126 8.21 -11.45 3.38
CA GLU A 126 9.27 -10.95 4.26
C GLU A 126 10.66 -11.05 3.59
N ARG A 127 10.94 -12.17 2.91
CA ARG A 127 12.17 -12.35 2.13
C ARG A 127 12.33 -11.28 1.05
N LYS A 128 11.27 -10.99 0.29
CA LYS A 128 11.25 -9.93 -0.75
C LYS A 128 11.53 -8.55 -0.15
N ILE A 129 10.95 -8.22 1.00
CA ILE A 129 11.18 -6.94 1.70
C ILE A 129 12.64 -6.84 2.16
N ARG A 130 13.19 -7.91 2.75
CA ARG A 130 14.61 -7.96 3.13
C ARG A 130 15.54 -7.86 1.91
N GLY A 131 15.08 -8.29 0.74
CA GLY A 131 15.77 -8.15 -0.55
C GLY A 131 15.94 -6.71 -1.06
N VAL A 132 15.25 -5.73 -0.47
CA VAL A 132 15.46 -4.31 -0.78
C VAL A 132 16.75 -3.84 -0.08
N ARG A 133 17.84 -3.72 -0.84
CA ARG A 133 19.17 -3.44 -0.28
C ARG A 133 19.40 -1.96 -0.02
N SER A 134 19.21 -1.13 -1.04
CA SER A 134 19.45 0.30 -0.95
C SER A 134 18.45 1.11 -1.74
N ILE A 135 18.26 2.35 -1.32
CA ILE A 135 17.55 3.38 -2.05
C ILE A 135 18.43 4.61 -2.10
N GLU A 136 18.60 5.17 -3.29
CA GLU A 136 19.37 6.38 -3.53
C GLU A 136 18.51 7.36 -4.32
N SER A 137 18.67 8.65 -4.05
CA SER A 137 17.99 9.69 -4.84
C SER A 137 18.97 10.77 -5.22
N ARG A 138 18.80 11.28 -6.44
CA ARG A 138 19.58 12.41 -6.93
C ARG A 138 18.68 13.39 -7.67
N PRO A 139 18.89 14.70 -7.50
CA PRO A 139 18.18 15.70 -8.28
C PRO A 139 18.61 15.59 -9.76
N VAL A 140 17.65 15.60 -10.66
CA VAL A 140 17.90 15.56 -12.11
C VAL A 140 17.03 16.58 -12.84
N VAL A 141 17.54 17.06 -13.97
CA VAL A 141 16.78 17.88 -14.91
C VAL A 141 16.48 17.02 -16.13
N ARG A 142 15.22 17.00 -16.55
CA ARG A 142 14.76 16.29 -17.74
C ARG A 142 13.84 17.19 -18.54
N ARG A 143 13.82 17.00 -19.86
CA ARG A 143 12.78 17.57 -20.71
C ARG A 143 11.52 16.71 -20.54
N VAL A 144 10.46 17.33 -20.04
CA VAL A 144 9.16 16.66 -19.83
C VAL A 144 8.18 17.24 -20.85
N ARG A 145 7.39 16.36 -21.47
CA ARG A 145 6.32 16.75 -22.40
C ARG A 145 5.03 16.89 -21.59
N GLU A 146 4.53 18.10 -21.45
CA GLU A 146 3.23 18.38 -20.87
C GLU A 146 2.22 18.73 -21.98
N ARG A 147 0.93 18.78 -21.63
CA ARG A 147 -0.15 19.13 -22.57
C ARG A 147 0.02 20.51 -23.21
N THR A 148 0.71 21.43 -22.53
CA THR A 148 0.91 22.83 -22.94
C THR A 148 2.24 23.08 -23.67
N GLY A 149 3.15 22.10 -23.70
CA GLY A 149 4.46 22.26 -24.34
C GLY A 149 5.53 21.29 -23.79
N SER A 150 6.76 21.44 -24.28
CA SER A 150 7.93 20.71 -23.75
C SER A 150 8.82 21.67 -22.96
N GLY A 151 9.00 21.40 -21.67
CA GLY A 151 9.79 22.24 -20.77
C GLY A 151 10.88 21.44 -20.05
N ALA A 152 11.92 22.12 -19.58
CA ALA A 152 12.87 21.53 -18.65
C ALA A 152 12.27 21.56 -17.25
N ALA A 153 12.03 20.38 -16.66
CA ALA A 153 11.56 20.25 -15.30
C ALA A 153 12.70 19.79 -14.39
N ARG A 154 12.62 20.12 -13.10
CA ARG A 154 13.47 19.55 -12.05
C ARG A 154 12.70 18.41 -11.40
N GLY A 155 13.39 17.30 -11.18
CA GLY A 155 12.81 16.10 -10.60
C GLY A 155 13.83 15.32 -9.79
N LEU A 156 13.40 14.17 -9.30
CA LEU A 156 14.23 13.23 -8.56
C LEU A 156 14.35 11.94 -9.34
N GLU A 157 15.57 11.49 -9.55
CA GLU A 157 15.83 10.12 -9.97
C GLU A 157 16.03 9.28 -8.71
N ILE A 158 15.21 8.24 -8.56
CA ILE A 158 15.22 7.32 -7.42
C ILE A 158 15.72 5.98 -7.93
N THR A 159 16.85 5.53 -7.43
CA THR A 159 17.43 4.23 -7.75
C THR A 159 17.22 3.29 -6.57
N VAL A 160 16.53 2.16 -6.80
CA VAL A 160 16.35 1.12 -5.80
C VAL A 160 17.14 -0.11 -6.23
N THR A 161 18.05 -0.56 -5.35
CA THR A 161 18.84 -1.76 -5.57
C THR A 161 18.16 -2.95 -4.89
N LEU A 162 17.81 -3.96 -5.68
CA LEU A 162 17.13 -5.17 -5.23
C LEU A 162 18.05 -6.38 -5.38
N ASP A 163 17.99 -7.31 -4.42
CA ASP A 163 18.67 -8.60 -4.48
C ASP A 163 17.85 -9.60 -5.28
N GLU A 164 18.30 -10.01 -6.47
CA GLU A 164 17.55 -10.90 -7.36
C GLU A 164 17.19 -12.23 -6.69
N LYS A 165 18.03 -12.73 -5.77
CA LYS A 165 17.80 -13.99 -5.04
C LYS A 165 16.61 -13.94 -4.08
N ALA A 166 16.23 -12.74 -3.63
CA ALA A 166 15.05 -12.58 -2.78
C ALA A 166 13.73 -12.61 -3.57
N PHE A 167 13.79 -12.52 -4.91
CA PHE A 167 12.63 -12.44 -5.80
C PHE A 167 12.51 -13.64 -6.76
N GLU A 168 13.05 -14.80 -6.36
CA GLU A 168 12.94 -16.04 -7.14
C GLU A 168 11.48 -16.34 -7.51
N GLY A 169 11.26 -16.71 -8.78
CA GLY A 169 9.93 -17.02 -9.34
C GLY A 169 9.12 -15.82 -9.85
N SER A 170 9.22 -14.63 -9.23
CA SER A 170 8.45 -13.44 -9.65
C SER A 170 9.29 -12.35 -10.34
N GLY A 171 10.60 -12.33 -10.10
CA GLY A 171 11.50 -11.29 -10.57
C GLY A 171 11.31 -9.94 -9.85
N VAL A 172 12.26 -9.04 -10.09
CA VAL A 172 12.32 -7.71 -9.44
C VAL A 172 11.46 -6.64 -10.14
N PHE A 173 11.06 -6.90 -11.39
CA PHE A 173 10.39 -5.92 -12.25
C PHE A 173 9.04 -5.46 -11.71
N LEU A 174 8.21 -6.38 -11.22
CA LEU A 174 6.86 -6.06 -10.75
C LEU A 174 6.90 -5.13 -9.54
N LEU A 175 7.74 -5.43 -8.55
CA LEU A 175 7.94 -4.53 -7.41
C LEU A 175 8.45 -3.17 -7.89
N GLY A 176 9.37 -3.17 -8.85
CA GLY A 176 9.85 -1.94 -9.50
C GLY A 176 8.75 -1.08 -10.10
N ALA A 177 7.83 -1.68 -10.84
CA ALA A 177 6.71 -0.99 -11.45
C ALA A 177 5.73 -0.43 -10.39
N ILE A 178 5.51 -1.15 -9.30
CA ILE A 178 4.69 -0.69 -8.18
C ILE A 178 5.37 0.49 -7.48
N LEU A 179 6.67 0.39 -7.21
CA LEU A 179 7.45 1.46 -6.58
C LEU A 179 7.51 2.71 -7.46
N GLU A 180 7.56 2.57 -8.78
CA GLU A 180 7.49 3.70 -9.70
C GLU A 180 6.20 4.52 -9.55
N ARG A 181 5.05 3.83 -9.45
CA ARG A 181 3.76 4.47 -9.20
C ARG A 181 3.70 5.08 -7.81
N PHE A 182 4.15 4.33 -6.81
CA PHE A 182 4.19 4.79 -5.43
C PHE A 182 5.00 6.09 -5.30
N PHE A 183 6.21 6.17 -5.87
CA PHE A 183 7.04 7.36 -5.76
C PHE A 183 6.45 8.57 -6.49
N ALA A 184 5.76 8.37 -7.61
CA ALA A 184 5.06 9.47 -8.27
C ALA A 184 3.90 10.00 -7.43
N ASP A 185 3.11 9.12 -6.81
CA ASP A 185 1.99 9.52 -5.94
C ASP A 185 2.49 10.15 -4.62
N TYR A 186 3.66 9.72 -4.15
CA TYR A 186 4.33 10.28 -2.99
C TYR A 186 5.01 11.63 -3.26
N SER A 187 5.20 11.99 -4.55
CA SER A 187 5.83 13.24 -4.94
C SER A 187 4.83 14.39 -5.07
N GLY A 188 5.30 15.61 -4.79
CA GLY A 188 4.47 16.81 -4.94
C GLY A 188 4.18 17.13 -6.42
N PHE A 189 3.08 17.83 -6.68
CA PHE A 189 2.59 18.17 -8.02
C PHE A 189 3.63 18.80 -8.97
N ASN A 190 4.52 19.64 -8.43
CA ASN A 190 5.49 20.42 -9.23
C ASN A 190 6.83 19.69 -9.43
N THR A 191 6.90 18.39 -9.17
CA THR A 191 8.15 17.61 -9.29
C THR A 191 7.84 16.30 -9.99
N PHE A 192 8.74 15.86 -10.89
CA PHE A 192 8.65 14.51 -11.44
C PHE A 192 9.56 13.56 -10.68
N THR A 193 9.18 12.29 -10.69
CA THR A 193 10.04 11.18 -10.26
C THR A 193 10.44 10.34 -11.45
N GLN A 194 11.67 9.86 -11.43
CA GLN A 194 12.19 8.89 -12.39
C GLN A 194 12.72 7.70 -11.61
N THR A 195 12.05 6.57 -11.70
CA THR A 195 12.44 5.36 -10.96
C THR A 195 13.36 4.49 -11.80
N VAL A 196 14.42 4.00 -11.16
CA VAL A 196 15.40 3.08 -11.71
C VAL A 196 15.49 1.89 -10.76
N ILE A 197 15.37 0.69 -11.30
CA ILE A 197 15.62 -0.54 -10.57
C ILE A 197 16.93 -1.13 -11.04
N SER A 198 17.81 -1.42 -10.09
CA SER A 198 19.08 -2.09 -10.34
C SER A 198 19.22 -3.33 -9.47
N THR A 199 20.07 -4.26 -9.93
CA THR A 199 20.50 -5.44 -9.19
C THR A 199 22.02 -5.45 -9.11
N PRO A 200 22.62 -5.98 -8.03
CA PRO A 200 24.05 -6.20 -7.97
C PRO A 200 24.58 -7.10 -9.08
N GLU A 201 23.77 -8.06 -9.54
CA GLU A 201 24.17 -9.09 -10.50
C GLU A 201 24.17 -8.60 -11.96
N ARG A 202 23.15 -7.81 -12.36
CA ARG A 202 22.96 -7.40 -13.76
C ARG A 202 23.06 -5.90 -14.00
N GLY A 203 23.17 -5.09 -12.94
CA GLY A 203 23.11 -3.64 -13.05
C GLY A 203 21.68 -3.12 -13.26
N GLU A 204 21.50 -2.15 -14.17
CA GLU A 204 20.19 -1.54 -14.44
C GLU A 204 19.24 -2.54 -15.12
N ILE A 205 18.13 -2.85 -14.46
CA ILE A 205 17.09 -3.73 -15.00
C ILE A 205 16.05 -2.93 -15.77
N MET A 206 15.61 -1.81 -15.19
CA MET A 206 14.56 -0.99 -15.79
C MET A 206 14.65 0.44 -15.30
N ARG A 207 14.45 1.37 -16.23
CA ARG A 207 14.30 2.80 -15.98
C ARG A 207 13.01 3.28 -16.60
N TRP A 208 12.09 3.72 -15.75
CA TRP A 208 10.83 4.28 -16.21
C TRP A 208 11.03 5.72 -16.70
N PRO A 209 10.17 6.19 -17.63
CA PRO A 209 10.17 7.59 -18.03
C PRO A 209 9.79 8.50 -16.84
N PRO A 210 10.20 9.79 -16.86
CA PRO A 210 9.77 10.76 -15.86
C PRO A 210 8.25 10.79 -15.71
N ARG A 211 7.75 10.61 -14.49
CA ARG A 211 6.33 10.70 -14.15
C ARG A 211 6.11 11.91 -13.26
N MET A 212 5.16 12.76 -13.64
CA MET A 212 4.76 13.92 -12.83
C MET A 212 4.05 13.45 -11.55
N GLY A 213 4.30 14.14 -10.46
CA GLY A 213 3.58 13.91 -9.20
C GLY A 213 2.08 14.14 -9.35
N THR A 214 1.27 13.23 -8.81
CA THR A 214 -0.19 13.23 -8.96
C THR A 214 -0.90 13.90 -7.79
N ARG A 215 -0.20 14.13 -6.66
CA ARG A 215 -0.80 14.72 -5.46
C ARG A 215 -1.09 16.20 -5.65
N ARG A 216 -2.38 16.55 -5.68
CA ARG A 216 -2.83 17.96 -5.73
C ARG A 216 -2.37 18.71 -4.46
N PRO A 217 -1.97 19.99 -4.57
CA PRO A 217 -1.86 20.84 -3.40
C PRO A 217 -3.24 20.90 -2.71
N LEU A 218 -3.25 20.71 -1.39
CA LEU A 218 -4.43 20.89 -0.53
C LEU A 218 -4.86 22.36 -0.49
#